data_AF-A0A645AJ97-F1
#
_entry.id   AF-A0A645AJ97-F1
#
_cell.length_a   1.000
_cell.length_b   1.000
_cell.length_c   1.000
_cell.angle_alpha   90.00
_cell.angle_beta   90.00
_cell.angle_gamma   90.00
#
_symmetry.space_group_name_H-M   'P 1'
#
loop_
_entity.id
_entity.type
_entity.pdbx_description
1 polymer ?
#
loop_
_entity_poly.entity_id
_entity_poly.type
_entity_poly.pdbx_seq_one_letter_code
_entity_poly.pdbx_strand_id
1 'polypeptide(L)'
;MMVELLAAALTGGNFSFEFDWSQHPGAQTPYTGQLIIAIDPSFTNGQSFADRCEKLVQAMAQAGQTRQPGARRYEQRARSLTSGVPVDAERWQQLLALAGHQDHDA
;
A
#
# COMPACT_ATOMS: atom_id res chain seq x y z
N MET A 1 10.35 3.15 -16.30
CA MET A 1 10.17 2.45 -17.59
C MET A 1 8.94 1.54 -17.58
N MET A 2 8.94 0.33 -16.99
CA MET A 2 7.74 -0.55 -17.03
C MET A 2 6.50 0.06 -16.34
N VAL A 3 6.65 0.62 -15.14
CA VAL A 3 5.54 1.25 -14.41
C VAL A 3 4.96 2.42 -15.20
N GLU A 4 5.79 3.28 -15.78
CA GLU A 4 5.34 4.40 -16.64
C GLU A 4 4.52 3.91 -17.85
N LEU A 5 4.97 2.88 -18.56
CA LEU A 5 4.23 2.36 -19.71
C LEU A 5 2.86 1.78 -19.30
N LEU A 6 2.79 1.06 -18.18
CA LEU A 6 1.57 0.40 -17.75
C LEU A 6 0.60 1.33 -17.01
N ALA A 7 1.12 2.23 -16.18
CA ALA A 7 0.31 3.08 -15.32
C ALA A 7 0.00 4.45 -15.93
N ALA A 8 0.82 4.95 -16.86
CA ALA A 8 0.60 6.21 -17.57
C ALA A 8 0.20 5.97 -19.03
N ALA A 9 1.14 5.48 -19.85
CA ALA A 9 0.90 5.39 -21.31
C ALA A 9 -0.32 4.53 -21.68
N LEU A 10 -0.47 3.34 -21.06
CA LEU A 10 -1.58 2.43 -21.33
C LEU A 10 -2.92 2.96 -20.81
N THR A 11 -2.91 3.65 -19.67
CA THR A 11 -4.14 4.15 -19.02
C THR A 11 -4.58 5.49 -19.60
N GLY A 12 -3.70 6.18 -20.34
CA GLY A 12 -3.89 7.57 -20.77
C GLY A 12 -3.58 8.60 -19.68
N GLY A 13 -3.01 8.19 -18.55
CA GLY A 13 -2.52 9.09 -17.52
C GLY A 13 -1.19 9.73 -17.89
N ASN A 14 -0.83 10.84 -17.22
CA ASN A 14 0.45 11.51 -17.46
C ASN A 14 1.62 10.63 -17.00
N PHE A 15 2.73 10.68 -17.73
CA PHE A 15 4.02 10.23 -17.22
C PHE A 15 4.44 11.05 -16.01
N SER A 16 5.35 10.50 -15.19
CA SER A 16 5.82 11.16 -13.95
C SER A 16 6.47 12.54 -14.16
N PHE A 17 6.87 12.88 -15.40
CA PHE A 17 7.46 14.18 -15.76
C PHE A 17 6.51 15.12 -16.51
N GLU A 18 5.29 14.69 -16.81
CA GLU A 18 4.34 15.44 -17.65
C GLU A 18 3.39 16.35 -16.85
N PHE A 19 3.48 16.35 -15.51
CA PHE A 19 2.73 17.28 -14.66
C PHE A 19 3.66 18.11 -13.79
N ASP A 20 3.26 19.36 -13.55
CA ASP A 20 3.98 20.33 -12.72
C ASP A 20 3.03 20.93 -11.68
N TRP A 21 3.50 21.04 -10.43
CA TRP A 21 2.76 21.62 -9.32
C TRP A 21 3.07 23.11 -9.09
N SER A 22 4.01 23.70 -9.84
CA SER A 22 4.45 25.08 -9.64
C SER A 22 3.32 26.12 -9.65
N GLN A 23 2.25 25.87 -10.43
CA GLN A 23 1.09 26.75 -10.55
C GLN A 23 -0.02 26.46 -9.54
N HIS A 24 0.15 25.46 -8.67
CA HIS A 24 -0.86 25.01 -7.71
C HIS A 24 -0.26 24.90 -6.29
N PRO A 25 -0.15 26.02 -5.55
CA PRO A 25 0.37 26.02 -4.18
C PRO A 25 -0.39 25.03 -3.29
N GLY A 26 0.34 24.12 -2.65
CA GLY A 26 -0.22 23.08 -1.78
C GLY A 26 -0.54 21.75 -2.48
N ALA A 27 -0.40 21.64 -3.80
CA ALA A 27 -0.53 20.37 -4.50
C ALA A 27 0.62 19.41 -4.11
N GLN A 28 0.25 18.18 -3.73
CA GLN A 28 1.20 17.12 -3.32
C GLN A 28 0.90 15.76 -3.95
N THR A 29 -0.20 15.65 -4.70
CA THR A 29 -0.66 14.38 -5.28
C THR A 29 -0.27 14.28 -6.75
N PRO A 30 0.38 13.18 -7.17
CA PRO A 30 0.70 12.96 -8.58
C PRO A 30 -0.58 12.82 -9.40
N TYR A 31 -0.58 13.42 -10.60
CA TYR A 31 -1.71 13.33 -11.53
C TYR A 31 -1.37 12.33 -12.65
N THR A 32 -1.46 11.04 -12.34
CA THR A 32 -1.07 9.93 -13.23
C THR A 32 -2.24 8.95 -13.40
N GLY A 33 -1.98 7.72 -13.83
CA GLY A 33 -2.95 6.62 -13.82
C GLY A 33 -2.49 5.42 -12.99
N GLN A 34 -3.33 4.38 -12.99
CA GLN A 34 -3.08 3.12 -12.30
C GLN A 34 -3.58 1.94 -13.13
N LEU A 35 -2.78 0.88 -13.23
CA LEU A 35 -3.19 -0.40 -13.79
C LEU A 35 -3.36 -1.43 -12.68
N ILE A 36 -4.45 -2.20 -12.71
CA ILE A 36 -4.68 -3.34 -11.84
C ILE A 36 -4.91 -4.57 -12.71
N ILE A 37 -4.19 -5.66 -12.41
CA ILE A 37 -4.37 -6.96 -13.06
C ILE A 37 -4.78 -7.95 -11.98
N ALA A 38 -5.97 -8.53 -12.12
CA ALA A 38 -6.45 -9.62 -11.28
C ALA A 38 -6.37 -10.94 -12.07
N ILE A 39 -5.82 -11.98 -11.45
CA ILE A 39 -5.63 -13.30 -12.07
C ILE A 39 -6.32 -14.32 -11.16
N ASP A 40 -7.28 -15.05 -11.70
CA ASP A 40 -7.80 -16.24 -11.04
C ASP A 40 -6.90 -17.45 -11.39
N PRO A 41 -6.13 -17.99 -10.42
CA PRO A 41 -5.26 -19.11 -10.68
C PRO A 41 -6.00 -20.43 -10.92
N SER A 42 -7.32 -20.49 -10.68
CA SER A 42 -8.12 -21.70 -10.92
C SER A 42 -8.14 -22.15 -12.38
N PHE A 43 -7.94 -21.21 -13.32
CA PHE A 43 -7.84 -21.48 -14.75
C PHE A 43 -6.49 -22.03 -15.20
N THR A 44 -5.53 -22.19 -14.27
CA THR A 44 -4.23 -22.80 -14.58
C THR A 44 -4.30 -24.32 -14.39
N ASN A 45 -4.00 -25.08 -15.45
CA ASN A 45 -3.94 -26.54 -15.36
C ASN A 45 -2.80 -26.97 -14.42
N GLY A 46 -3.07 -27.81 -13.40
CA GLY A 46 -2.05 -28.44 -12.58
C GLY A 46 -2.38 -28.55 -11.08
N GLN A 47 -1.34 -28.53 -10.24
CA GLN A 47 -1.46 -28.53 -8.78
C GLN A 47 -2.06 -27.21 -8.27
N SER A 48 -2.74 -27.26 -7.12
CA SER A 48 -3.26 -26.08 -6.41
C SER A 48 -2.20 -24.98 -6.33
N PHE A 49 -2.53 -23.78 -6.83
CA PHE A 49 -1.67 -22.61 -6.78
C PHE A 49 -1.26 -22.28 -5.32
N ALA A 50 -2.20 -22.41 -4.39
CA ALA A 50 -1.94 -22.19 -2.96
C ALA A 50 -0.88 -23.15 -2.42
N ASP A 51 -0.97 -24.44 -2.74
CA ASP A 51 -0.01 -25.45 -2.28
C ASP A 51 1.40 -25.18 -2.85
N ARG A 52 1.48 -24.69 -4.08
CA ARG A 52 2.75 -24.29 -4.71
C ARG A 52 3.34 -23.05 -4.05
N CYS A 53 2.51 -22.06 -3.69
CA CYS A 53 2.95 -20.90 -2.92
C CYS A 53 3.50 -21.30 -1.54
N GLU A 54 2.80 -22.19 -0.83
CA GLU A 54 3.24 -22.68 0.48
C GLU A 54 4.60 -23.39 0.40
N LYS A 55 4.78 -24.29 -0.59
CA LYS A 55 6.08 -24.95 -0.82
C LYS A 55 7.21 -23.95 -1.08
N LEU A 56 6.95 -22.88 -1.84
CA LEU A 56 7.94 -21.84 -2.10
C LEU A 56 8.30 -21.09 -0.81
N VAL A 57 7.31 -20.70 -0.01
CA VAL A 57 7.52 -20.00 1.27
C VAL A 57 8.37 -20.86 2.21
N GLN A 58 8.08 -22.16 2.31
CA GLN A 58 8.86 -23.10 3.11
C GLN A 58 10.30 -23.23 2.61
N ALA A 59 10.51 -23.36 1.31
CA ALA A 59 11.85 -23.44 0.72
C ALA A 59 12.66 -22.15 0.97
N MET A 60 12.04 -20.98 0.86
CA MET A 60 12.67 -19.69 1.18
C MET A 60 13.07 -19.62 2.66
N ALA A 61 12.21 -20.08 3.56
CA ALA A 61 12.51 -20.12 4.99
C ALA A 61 13.70 -21.07 5.28
N GLN A 62 13.72 -22.25 4.67
CA GLN A 62 14.83 -23.21 4.77
C GLN A 62 16.14 -22.66 4.20
N ALA A 63 16.08 -21.80 3.17
CA ALA A 63 17.22 -21.09 2.60
C ALA A 63 17.71 -19.91 3.46
N GLY A 64 17.14 -19.69 4.65
CA GLY A 64 17.57 -18.65 5.58
C GLY A 64 16.86 -17.31 5.43
N GLN A 65 15.80 -17.22 4.62
CA GLN A 65 14.99 -16.01 4.55
C GLN A 65 14.13 -15.89 5.82
N THR A 66 14.58 -15.05 6.76
CA THR A 66 13.97 -14.88 8.08
C THR A 66 12.65 -14.11 8.06
N ARG A 67 12.34 -13.38 6.98
CA ARG A 67 11.13 -12.56 6.89
C ARG A 67 10.55 -12.53 5.47
N GLN A 68 9.25 -12.82 5.39
CA GLN A 68 8.51 -12.78 4.13
C GLN A 68 7.99 -11.38 3.79
N PRO A 69 7.86 -11.04 2.49
CA PRO A 69 7.17 -9.82 2.06
C PRO A 69 5.78 -9.75 2.70
N GLY A 70 5.48 -8.65 3.38
CA GLY A 70 4.20 -8.47 4.09
C GLY A 70 4.17 -8.90 5.56
N ALA A 71 5.10 -9.75 6.05
CA ALA A 71 5.10 -10.25 7.43
C ALA A 71 4.97 -9.13 8.50
N ARG A 72 5.82 -8.10 8.42
CA ARG A 72 5.72 -6.90 9.31
C ARG A 72 4.34 -6.25 9.27
N ARG A 73 3.70 -6.16 8.10
CA ARG A 73 2.38 -5.53 7.99
C ARG A 73 1.31 -6.39 8.69
N TYR A 74 1.42 -7.71 8.61
CA TYR A 74 0.52 -8.62 9.34
C TYR A 74 0.72 -8.54 10.86
N GLU A 75 1.98 -8.54 11.32
CA GLU A 75 2.29 -8.37 12.75
C GLU A 75 1.78 -7.03 13.30
N GLN A 76 2.02 -5.93 12.57
CA GLN A 76 1.54 -4.61 12.96
C GLN A 76 0.01 -4.55 12.96
N ARG A 77 -0.66 -5.15 11.96
CA ARG A 77 -2.12 -5.23 11.93
C ARG A 77 -2.66 -5.99 13.14
N ALA A 78 -2.08 -7.14 13.48
CA ALA A 78 -2.51 -7.93 14.64
C ALA A 78 -2.39 -7.11 15.94
N ARG A 79 -1.25 -6.43 16.14
CA ARG A 79 -1.03 -5.55 17.30
C ARG A 79 -2.02 -4.38 17.31
N SER A 80 -2.28 -3.76 16.16
CA SER A 80 -3.23 -2.65 16.07
C SER A 80 -4.66 -3.06 16.35
N LEU A 81 -5.05 -4.29 16.00
CA LEU A 81 -6.38 -4.82 16.33
C LEU A 81 -6.54 -5.10 17.83
N THR A 82 -5.47 -5.48 18.53
CA THR A 82 -5.53 -5.77 19.97
C THR A 82 -5.29 -4.55 20.87
N SER A 83 -4.40 -3.65 20.45
CA SER A 83 -3.87 -2.57 21.30
C SER A 83 -4.17 -1.17 20.75
N GLY A 84 -4.90 -1.08 19.63
CA GLY A 84 -5.13 0.18 18.92
C GLY A 84 -3.96 0.60 18.03
N VAL A 85 -4.19 1.60 17.19
CA VAL A 85 -3.14 2.22 16.36
C VAL A 85 -2.46 3.31 17.19
N PRO A 86 -1.15 3.22 17.48
CA PRO A 86 -0.45 4.27 18.21
C PRO A 86 -0.39 5.54 17.36
N VAL A 87 -0.82 6.65 17.93
CA VAL A 87 -0.75 7.99 17.33
C VAL A 87 -0.09 8.90 18.35
N ASP A 88 0.88 9.69 17.90
CA ASP A 88 1.51 10.72 18.74
C ASP A 88 0.47 11.76 19.21
N ALA A 89 0.61 12.28 20.42
CA ALA A 89 -0.37 13.20 21.02
C ALA A 89 -0.55 14.48 20.20
N GLU A 90 0.52 15.05 19.65
CA GLU A 90 0.46 16.25 18.80
C GLU A 90 -0.32 15.94 17.53
N ARG A 91 -0.02 14.79 16.90
CA ARG A 91 -0.73 14.35 15.69
C ARG A 91 -2.20 14.04 15.97
N TRP A 92 -2.51 13.48 17.14
CA TRP A 92 -3.88 13.23 17.55
C TRP A 92 -4.69 14.52 17.69
N GLN A 93 -4.14 15.53 18.34
CA GLN A 93 -4.76 16.85 18.45
C GLN A 93 -4.96 17.52 17.08
N GLN A 94 -3.96 17.43 16.19
CA GLN A 94 -4.07 17.94 14.81
C GLN A 94 -5.24 17.28 14.06
N LEU A 95 -5.40 15.96 14.20
CA LEU A 95 -6.50 15.22 13.56
C LEU A 95 -7.87 15.61 14.13
N LEU A 96 -7.99 15.81 15.45
CA LEU A 96 -9.22 16.27 16.09
C LEU A 96 -9.61 17.67 15.63
N ALA A 97 -8.65 18.59 15.53
CA ALA A 97 -8.87 19.94 15.03
C ALA A 97 -9.36 19.93 13.56
N LEU A 98 -8.75 19.10 12.71
CA LEU A 98 -9.21 18.91 11.32
C LEU A 98 -10.60 18.28 11.22
N ALA A 99 -10.99 17.46 12.20
CA ALA A 99 -12.31 16.86 12.29
C ALA A 99 -13.38 17.81 12.86
N GLY A 100 -13.01 19.04 13.26
CA GLY A 100 -13.94 20.00 13.86
C GLY A 100 -14.25 19.76 15.34
N HIS A 101 -13.52 18.84 15.99
CA HIS A 101 -13.55 18.69 17.44
C HIS A 101 -12.65 19.77 18.05
N GLN A 102 -13.24 20.93 18.33
CA GLN A 102 -12.61 21.91 19.22
C GLN A 102 -12.87 21.45 20.65
N ASP A 103 -11.82 21.38 21.48
CA ASP A 103 -11.95 21.24 22.93
C ASP A 103 -12.68 22.50 23.46
N HIS A 104 -14.02 22.46 23.41
CA HIS A 104 -14.87 23.32 24.20
C HIS A 104 -14.83 22.75 25.61
N ASP A 105 -13.78 23.09 26.37
CA ASP A 105 -13.80 23.16 27.84
C ASP A 105 -12.42 23.61 28.34
N ALA A 106 -12.26 24.93 28.42
CA ALA A 106 -11.36 25.62 29.34
C ALA A 106 -12.04 26.91 29.81
#